data_AF-A0A815KQL5-F1
#
_entry.id   AF-A0A815KQL5-F1
#
_cell.length_a   1.000
_cell.length_b   1.000
_cell.length_c   1.000
_cell.angle_alpha   90.00
_cell.angle_beta   90.00
_cell.angle_gamma   90.00
#
_symmetry.space_group_name_H-M   'P 1'
#
loop_
_entity.id
_entity.type
_entity.pdbx_description
1 polymer ?
#
loop_
_entity_poly.entity_id
_entity_poly.type
_entity_poly.pdbx_seq_one_letter_code
_entity_poly.pdbx_strand_id
1 'polypeptide(L)'
;MYTKIIKEILLTIQFKHKHIKQFVEYCCDNFVDTEVDRKKVKELEDEYHQHTPIWWYTTQRFLYSMLNRALRVMDGEVITLMGFFISDLHRHIEELHKRQFGDASSTAKCCTVYRGQGLTKKDFDELMVTKGGLISFNNFLSTSENRNVSLIFTPGNRKNSDVISVLFVITIDPKQSTTSFASVRHISQFPEEEEVLFSMHSIFRIRDVKPMDGNEKVYEVALSLTIDNDEELMVLTEQIRKESFPNTEGWSRLSLVLADIAQSDIAERICQVLIDETPSDDSASHVYNHLGKIKCEKGQYEEAIALFQKSLELRLMSSSPNHPDMASSYNNIGNAYYNMGDYPKALSSHEQALKIREQSLPPNHPDLASSYNNIGNAYFDMGDYPKALSSHEQALKIREQSLPPNHPDVASSYNNIGNAYYNMGDHRTALLFCTNAVQIAQKVLPLTHPHLQVIKRSLERAKQKL
;
A
#
# COMPACT_ATOMS: atom_id res chain seq x y z
N MET A 1 3.52 3.35 -4.10
CA MET A 1 2.03 3.31 -4.10
C MET A 1 1.46 3.29 -2.70
N TYR A 2 1.85 2.35 -1.81
CA TYR A 2 1.39 2.35 -0.40
C TYR A 2 1.61 3.68 0.34
N THR A 3 2.68 4.41 0.06
CA THR A 3 2.94 5.75 0.63
C THR A 3 1.85 6.77 0.29
N LYS A 4 1.25 6.70 -0.90
CA LYS A 4 0.09 7.52 -1.28
C LYS A 4 -1.13 7.20 -0.43
N ILE A 5 -1.39 5.91 -0.25
CA ILE A 5 -2.54 5.42 0.51
C ILE A 5 -2.38 5.75 2.00
N ILE A 6 -1.19 5.55 2.55
CA ILE A 6 -0.86 5.96 3.92
C ILE A 6 -1.08 7.47 4.08
N LYS A 7 -0.58 8.31 3.17
CA LYS A 7 -0.85 9.75 3.18
C LYS A 7 -2.36 10.04 3.21
N GLU A 8 -3.13 9.45 2.31
CA GLU A 8 -4.58 9.62 2.25
C GLU A 8 -5.25 9.23 3.57
N ILE A 9 -4.85 8.11 4.15
CA ILE A 9 -5.38 7.63 5.43
C ILE A 9 -5.02 8.58 6.57
N LEU A 10 -3.75 8.94 6.74
CA LEU A 10 -3.29 9.83 7.81
C LEU A 10 -3.97 11.21 7.76
N LEU A 11 -4.35 11.69 6.57
CA LEU A 11 -5.10 12.93 6.41
C LEU A 11 -6.56 12.84 6.90
N THR A 12 -7.13 11.63 6.99
CA THR A 12 -8.48 11.41 7.54
C THR A 12 -8.50 11.22 9.06
N ILE A 13 -7.37 10.88 9.67
CA ILE A 13 -7.29 10.63 11.12
C ILE A 13 -7.35 11.96 11.89
N GLN A 14 -8.19 11.98 12.93
CA GLN A 14 -8.23 13.07 13.90
C GLN A 14 -7.24 12.81 15.03
N PHE A 15 -6.04 13.37 14.90
CA PHE A 15 -5.02 13.27 15.94
C PHE A 15 -5.34 14.19 17.12
N LYS A 16 -5.42 13.60 18.31
CA LYS A 16 -5.53 14.25 19.62
C LYS A 16 -4.14 14.41 20.28
N HIS A 17 -4.05 15.28 21.29
CA HIS A 17 -2.83 15.52 22.07
C HIS A 17 -2.17 14.24 22.63
N LYS A 18 -2.98 13.20 22.96
CA LYS A 18 -2.47 11.89 23.39
C LYS A 18 -1.45 11.27 22.42
N HIS A 19 -1.59 11.50 21.11
CA HIS A 19 -0.67 10.93 20.11
C HIS A 19 0.68 11.66 20.09
N ILE A 20 0.69 12.97 20.35
CA ILE A 20 1.94 13.74 20.52
C ILE A 20 2.70 13.19 21.73
N LYS A 21 1.99 12.98 22.84
CA LYS A 21 2.56 12.40 24.06
C LYS A 21 3.13 11.00 23.83
N GLN A 22 2.39 10.12 23.14
CA GLN A 22 2.88 8.78 22.78
C GLN A 22 4.16 8.83 21.93
N PHE A 23 4.25 9.76 20.99
CA PHE A 23 5.46 9.96 20.19
C PHE A 23 6.63 10.47 21.03
N VAL A 24 6.38 11.38 21.97
CA VAL A 24 7.37 11.92 22.91
C VAL A 24 7.91 10.83 23.84
N GLU A 25 7.03 10.01 24.41
CA GLU A 25 7.38 8.83 25.21
C GLU A 25 8.27 7.87 24.40
N TYR A 26 7.86 7.53 23.17
CA TYR A 26 8.66 6.69 22.27
C TYR A 26 10.05 7.28 21.98
N CYS A 27 10.13 8.59 21.76
CA CYS A 27 11.41 9.28 21.56
C CYS A 27 12.30 9.20 22.81
N CYS A 28 11.73 9.36 24.00
CA CYS A 28 12.47 9.27 25.27
C CYS A 28 13.05 7.88 25.50
N ASP A 29 12.36 6.83 25.04
CA ASP A 29 12.77 5.44 25.21
C ASP A 29 13.77 4.97 24.15
N ASN A 30 13.71 5.52 22.93
CA ASN A 30 14.43 4.96 21.77
C ASN A 30 15.48 5.89 21.13
N PHE A 31 15.44 7.20 21.42
CA PHE A 31 16.26 8.20 20.72
C PHE A 31 17.05 9.12 21.65
N VAL A 32 16.71 9.20 22.93
CA VAL A 32 17.26 10.19 23.84
C VAL A 32 18.38 9.60 24.70
N ASP A 33 19.62 9.78 24.24
CA ASP A 33 20.83 9.40 24.99
C ASP A 33 21.40 10.56 25.81
N THR A 34 21.00 11.81 25.52
CA THR A 34 21.54 13.01 26.18
C THR A 34 20.45 13.89 26.81
N GLU A 35 20.82 14.68 27.81
CA GLU A 35 19.93 15.67 28.43
C GLU A 35 19.44 16.72 27.41
N VAL A 36 20.27 17.05 26.43
CA VAL A 36 19.92 17.99 25.35
C VAL A 36 18.83 17.42 24.44
N ASP A 37 18.93 16.15 24.06
CA ASP A 37 17.89 15.48 23.25
C ASP A 37 16.58 15.36 24.04
N ARG A 38 16.69 15.10 25.34
CA ARG A 38 15.57 14.99 26.28
C ARG A 38 14.81 16.32 26.37
N LYS A 39 15.54 17.44 26.42
CA LYS A 39 14.96 18.78 26.38
C LYS A 39 14.24 19.07 25.07
N LYS A 40 14.86 18.77 23.92
CA LYS A 40 14.25 19.00 22.60
C LYS A 40 12.98 18.18 22.35
N VAL A 41 12.97 16.95 22.82
CA VAL A 41 11.79 16.07 22.73
C VAL A 41 10.65 16.61 23.62
N LYS A 42 10.98 17.15 24.81
CA LYS A 42 9.98 17.76 25.69
C LYS A 42 9.43 19.09 25.15
N GLU A 43 10.27 19.92 24.54
CA GLU A 43 9.85 21.15 23.83
C GLU A 43 8.77 20.82 22.78
N LEU A 44 8.87 19.66 22.11
CA LEU A 44 7.83 19.22 21.19
C LEU A 44 6.49 18.99 21.91
N GLU A 45 6.46 18.35 23.08
CA GLU A 45 5.21 18.11 23.82
C GLU A 45 4.53 19.42 24.23
N ASP A 46 5.32 20.35 24.77
CA ASP A 46 4.84 21.58 25.40
C ASP A 46 4.50 22.69 24.37
N GLU A 47 5.22 22.73 23.25
CA GLU A 47 5.20 23.87 22.31
C GLU A 47 4.75 23.50 20.89
N TYR A 48 4.37 22.24 20.61
CA TYR A 48 4.04 21.80 19.25
C TYR A 48 3.07 22.75 18.53
N HIS A 49 1.95 23.08 19.18
CA HIS A 49 0.90 23.93 18.62
C HIS A 49 1.21 25.44 18.63
N GLN A 50 2.29 25.87 19.30
CA GLN A 50 2.72 27.27 19.31
C GLN A 50 3.50 27.62 18.02
N HIS A 51 4.04 26.60 17.35
CA HIS A 51 4.77 26.71 16.09
C HIS A 51 4.08 25.95 14.97
N THR A 52 4.48 26.22 13.73
CA THR A 52 3.94 25.49 12.57
C THR A 52 4.67 24.16 12.35
N PRO A 53 4.05 23.16 11.72
CA PRO A 53 4.71 21.88 11.40
C PRO A 53 5.97 22.05 10.54
N ILE A 54 6.00 23.03 9.63
CA ILE A 54 7.16 23.31 8.77
C ILE A 54 8.31 23.91 9.60
N TRP A 55 8.00 24.76 10.57
CA TRP A 55 9.01 25.27 11.50
C TRP A 55 9.66 24.11 12.27
N TRP A 56 8.87 23.18 12.80
CA TRP A 56 9.38 21.98 13.47
C TRP A 56 10.21 21.09 12.52
N TYR A 57 9.72 20.87 11.30
CA TYR A 57 10.40 20.05 10.30
C TYR A 57 11.77 20.60 9.90
N THR A 58 11.88 21.93 9.76
CA THR A 58 13.12 22.60 9.36
C THR A 58 14.05 22.88 10.52
N THR A 59 13.53 23.05 11.75
CA THR A 59 14.32 23.42 12.94
C THR A 59 14.86 22.20 13.68
N GLN A 60 14.07 21.14 13.81
CA GLN A 60 14.45 19.98 14.61
C GLN A 60 15.03 18.86 13.74
N ARG A 61 16.35 18.74 13.78
CA ARG A 61 17.10 17.70 13.04
C ARG A 61 16.62 16.27 13.33
N PHE A 62 16.19 15.98 14.56
CA PHE A 62 15.73 14.64 14.93
C PHE A 62 14.39 14.31 14.25
N LEU A 63 13.43 15.25 14.20
CA LEU A 63 12.16 15.06 13.50
C LEU A 63 12.39 14.84 12.01
N TYR A 64 13.20 15.69 11.38
CA TYR A 64 13.55 15.56 9.96
C TYR A 64 14.14 14.19 9.65
N SER A 65 15.16 13.78 10.41
CA SER A 65 15.89 12.53 10.14
C SER A 65 15.04 11.29 10.41
N MET A 66 14.30 11.28 11.53
CA MET A 66 13.40 10.19 11.91
C MET A 66 12.29 10.00 10.88
N LEU A 67 11.58 11.09 10.53
CA LEU A 67 10.49 11.04 9.57
C LEU A 67 10.95 10.58 8.18
N ASN A 68 12.00 11.20 7.64
CA ASN A 68 12.49 10.88 6.30
C ASN A 68 13.08 9.46 6.23
N ARG A 69 13.67 8.95 7.31
CA ARG A 69 14.12 7.55 7.40
C ARG A 69 12.92 6.61 7.41
N ALA A 70 11.94 6.85 8.28
CA ALA A 70 10.75 6.02 8.42
C ALA A 70 9.97 5.88 7.12
N LEU A 71 9.74 6.99 6.41
CA LEU A 71 9.07 7.00 5.11
C LEU A 71 9.86 6.29 4.01
N ARG A 72 11.21 6.28 4.09
CA ARG A 72 12.07 5.60 3.11
C ARG A 72 12.05 4.08 3.29
N VAL A 73 12.10 3.61 4.54
CA VAL A 73 12.15 2.18 4.85
C VAL A 73 10.78 1.58 5.17
N MET A 74 9.72 2.38 5.06
CA MET A 74 8.34 1.99 5.42
C MET A 74 8.24 1.47 6.86
N ASP A 75 8.87 2.18 7.79
CA ASP A 75 8.79 1.90 9.22
C ASP A 75 7.39 2.23 9.73
N GLY A 76 6.55 1.20 9.83
CA GLY A 76 5.15 1.35 10.22
C GLY A 76 4.97 1.94 11.62
N GLU A 77 5.92 1.74 12.53
CA GLU A 77 5.80 2.15 13.93
C GLU A 77 5.99 3.66 14.02
N VAL A 78 7.11 4.13 13.45
CA VAL A 78 7.40 5.56 13.40
C VAL A 78 6.38 6.30 12.54
N ILE A 79 5.91 5.73 11.42
CA ILE A 79 4.85 6.34 10.60
C ILE A 79 3.54 6.51 11.38
N THR A 80 3.16 5.49 12.17
CA THR A 80 1.96 5.52 13.01
C THR A 80 2.08 6.58 14.10
N LEU A 81 3.20 6.59 14.83
CA LEU A 81 3.47 7.54 15.92
C LEU A 81 3.60 8.99 15.41
N MET A 82 4.27 9.20 14.27
CA MET A 82 4.41 10.51 13.64
C MET A 82 3.22 10.89 12.75
N GLY A 83 2.14 10.11 12.75
CA GLY A 83 0.98 10.33 11.88
C GLY A 83 0.39 11.74 12.03
N PHE A 84 0.34 12.27 13.25
CA PHE A 84 -0.10 13.64 13.51
C PHE A 84 0.77 14.67 12.79
N PHE A 85 2.09 14.50 12.90
CA PHE A 85 3.06 15.41 12.31
C PHE A 85 3.05 15.34 10.79
N ILE A 86 2.92 14.13 10.22
CA ILE A 86 2.78 13.92 8.78
C ILE A 86 1.52 14.62 8.26
N SER A 87 0.39 14.42 8.94
CA SER A 87 -0.90 15.00 8.58
C SER A 87 -0.86 16.53 8.60
N ASP A 88 -0.36 17.11 9.70
CA ASP A 88 -0.26 18.57 9.86
C ASP A 88 0.75 19.19 8.88
N LEU A 89 1.89 18.53 8.63
CA LEU A 89 2.89 18.99 7.66
C LEU A 89 2.31 19.02 6.25
N HIS A 90 1.54 18.01 5.85
CA HIS A 90 0.84 18.01 4.57
C HIS A 90 -0.17 19.15 4.45
N ARG A 91 -1.05 19.31 5.46
CA ARG A 91 -2.06 20.38 5.45
C ARG A 91 -1.40 21.75 5.37
N HIS A 92 -0.31 21.96 6.12
CA HIS A 92 0.39 23.24 6.09
C HIS A 92 1.09 23.51 4.74
N ILE A 93 1.70 22.50 4.11
CA ILE A 93 2.26 22.65 2.75
C ILE A 93 1.14 22.95 1.75
N GLU A 94 -0.01 22.28 1.84
CA GLU A 94 -1.15 22.51 0.96
C GLU A 94 -1.74 23.92 1.14
N GLU A 95 -1.86 24.42 2.36
CA GLU A 95 -2.28 25.79 2.64
C GLU A 95 -1.32 26.81 2.03
N LEU A 96 -0.01 26.63 2.21
CA LEU A 96 0.99 27.50 1.61
C LEU A 96 0.97 27.43 0.08
N HIS A 97 0.82 26.23 -0.48
CA HIS A 97 0.68 26.03 -1.92
C HIS A 97 -0.52 26.83 -2.46
N LYS A 98 -1.70 26.72 -1.83
CA LYS A 98 -2.89 27.49 -2.20
C LYS A 98 -2.67 29.00 -2.08
N ARG A 99 -1.96 29.48 -1.05
CA ARG A 99 -1.64 30.91 -0.91
C ARG A 99 -0.67 31.40 -1.99
N GLN A 100 0.31 30.59 -2.38
CA GLN A 100 1.33 30.96 -3.37
C GLN A 100 0.83 30.82 -4.82
N PHE A 101 -0.07 29.86 -5.08
CA PHE A 101 -0.44 29.46 -6.45
C PHE A 101 -1.95 29.36 -6.72
N GLY A 102 -2.83 29.47 -5.71
CA GLY A 102 -4.28 29.19 -5.84
C GLY A 102 -5.01 30.13 -6.82
N ASP A 103 -5.03 31.43 -6.55
CA ASP A 103 -5.71 32.42 -7.39
C ASP A 103 -4.93 32.76 -8.68
N ALA A 104 -3.63 32.47 -8.68
CA ALA A 104 -2.71 32.77 -9.78
C ALA A 104 -2.37 31.56 -10.66
N SER A 105 -2.94 30.37 -10.39
CA SER A 105 -2.54 29.13 -11.08
C SER A 105 -2.64 29.24 -12.60
N SER A 106 -3.65 29.94 -13.14
CA SER A 106 -3.80 30.15 -14.59
C SER A 106 -2.65 30.95 -15.23
N THR A 107 -1.99 31.84 -14.49
CA THR A 107 -0.89 32.72 -14.95
C THR A 107 0.48 32.36 -14.37
N ALA A 108 0.55 31.44 -13.41
CA ALA A 108 1.79 30.96 -12.81
C ALA A 108 2.70 30.33 -13.88
N LYS A 109 3.97 30.76 -13.89
CA LYS A 109 4.99 30.25 -14.80
C LYS A 109 5.63 29.00 -14.21
N CYS A 110 6.04 28.08 -15.08
CA CYS A 110 6.87 26.96 -14.65
C CYS A 110 8.14 27.47 -13.96
N CYS A 111 8.54 26.80 -12.88
CA CYS A 111 9.79 27.07 -12.17
C CYS A 111 10.67 25.82 -12.15
N THR A 112 11.94 26.01 -11.78
CA THR A 112 12.91 24.92 -11.66
C THR A 112 13.47 24.91 -10.26
N VAL A 113 13.48 23.72 -9.65
CA VAL A 113 14.13 23.47 -8.36
C VAL A 113 15.14 22.35 -8.50
N TYR A 114 16.05 22.27 -7.54
CA TYR A 114 17.20 21.38 -7.59
C TYR A 114 17.27 20.51 -6.34
N ARG A 115 17.83 19.31 -6.49
CA ARG A 115 18.15 18.41 -5.38
C ARG A 115 19.40 17.60 -5.68
N GLY A 116 20.43 17.73 -4.84
CA GLY A 116 21.60 16.87 -4.87
C GLY A 116 21.39 15.63 -4.02
N GLN A 117 21.76 14.46 -4.54
CA GLN A 117 21.65 13.19 -3.83
C GLN A 117 22.66 12.16 -4.34
N GLY A 118 23.06 11.22 -3.47
CA GLY A 118 23.74 9.99 -3.88
C GLY A 118 22.75 8.86 -4.13
N LEU A 119 22.94 8.12 -5.22
CA LEU A 119 22.24 6.88 -5.52
C LEU A 119 23.19 5.69 -5.42
N THR A 120 22.69 4.51 -5.07
CA THR A 120 23.47 3.29 -5.26
C THR A 120 23.66 3.02 -6.75
N LYS A 121 24.70 2.28 -7.13
CA LYS A 121 24.87 1.86 -8.52
C LYS A 121 23.62 1.17 -9.10
N LYS A 122 22.98 0.30 -8.31
CA LYS A 122 21.74 -0.38 -8.71
C LYS A 122 20.62 0.62 -9.02
N ASP A 123 20.36 1.55 -8.11
CA ASP A 123 19.27 2.54 -8.28
C ASP A 123 19.55 3.46 -9.47
N PHE A 124 20.83 3.79 -9.71
CA PHE A 124 21.24 4.58 -10.87
C PHE A 124 21.09 3.81 -12.19
N ASP A 125 21.50 2.54 -12.23
CA ASP A 125 21.36 1.70 -13.42
C ASP A 125 19.87 1.50 -13.77
N GLU A 126 19.00 1.33 -12.76
CA GLU A 126 17.53 1.32 -12.93
C GLU A 126 17.00 2.66 -13.46
N LEU A 127 17.51 3.78 -12.94
CA LEU A 127 17.16 5.12 -13.40
C LEU A 127 17.55 5.36 -14.87
N MET A 128 18.70 4.82 -15.32
CA MET A 128 19.18 4.97 -16.70
C MET A 128 18.31 4.23 -17.72
N VAL A 129 17.78 3.06 -17.36
CA VAL A 129 16.92 2.26 -18.25
C VAL A 129 15.44 2.67 -18.23
N THR A 130 15.05 3.53 -17.27
CA THR A 130 13.68 4.02 -17.09
C THR A 130 13.45 5.43 -17.68
N LYS A 131 14.25 5.86 -18.66
CA LYS A 131 14.02 7.14 -19.36
C LYS A 131 12.60 7.18 -19.94
N GLY A 132 11.84 8.23 -19.61
CA GLY A 132 10.42 8.37 -19.93
C GLY A 132 9.46 7.78 -18.89
N GLY A 133 9.96 6.95 -17.96
CA GLY A 133 9.23 6.37 -16.84
C GLY A 133 9.09 7.31 -15.64
N LEU A 134 8.59 6.75 -14.53
CA LEU A 134 8.26 7.48 -13.32
C LEU A 134 9.27 7.21 -12.20
N ILE A 135 9.60 8.24 -11.43
CA ILE A 135 10.33 8.17 -10.17
C ILE A 135 9.49 8.79 -9.05
N SER A 136 9.37 8.11 -7.91
CA SER A 136 8.64 8.62 -6.75
C SER A 136 9.58 8.92 -5.59
N PHE A 137 9.42 10.09 -4.98
CA PHE A 137 9.98 10.42 -3.68
C PHE A 137 8.91 10.19 -2.60
N ASN A 138 9.12 9.14 -1.81
CA ASN A 138 8.18 8.68 -0.80
C ASN A 138 8.18 9.52 0.49
N ASN A 139 9.16 10.39 0.64
CA ASN A 139 9.31 11.30 1.77
C ASN A 139 8.94 12.75 1.40
N PHE A 140 8.87 13.63 2.39
CA PHE A 140 8.78 15.08 2.13
C PHE A 140 10.04 15.52 1.40
N LEU A 141 9.87 16.01 0.17
CA LEU A 141 10.98 16.28 -0.74
C LEU A 141 11.44 17.72 -0.55
N SER A 142 12.56 17.88 0.15
CA SER A 142 13.27 19.15 0.24
C SER A 142 14.11 19.38 -1.03
N THR A 143 13.94 20.55 -1.63
CA THR A 143 14.61 21.04 -2.84
C THR A 143 14.98 22.52 -2.66
N SER A 144 15.78 23.09 -3.56
CA SER A 144 16.14 24.51 -3.53
C SER A 144 15.93 25.16 -4.89
N GLU A 145 15.54 26.44 -4.92
CA GLU A 145 15.58 27.27 -6.13
C GLU A 145 17.03 27.57 -6.56
N ASN A 146 17.98 27.44 -5.62
CA ASN A 146 19.39 27.68 -5.84
C ASN A 146 20.16 26.39 -6.16
N ARG A 147 20.56 26.25 -7.43
CA ARG A 147 21.34 25.11 -7.93
C ARG A 147 22.61 24.83 -7.12
N ASN A 148 23.30 25.88 -6.66
CA ASN A 148 24.56 25.72 -5.93
C ASN A 148 24.34 25.16 -4.53
N VAL A 149 23.24 25.54 -3.86
CA VAL A 149 22.85 24.97 -2.56
C VAL A 149 22.65 23.46 -2.71
N SER A 150 21.90 23.04 -3.73
CA SER A 150 21.65 21.61 -3.98
C SER A 150 22.90 20.80 -4.30
N LEU A 151 23.88 21.38 -5.01
CA LEU A 151 25.13 20.70 -5.36
C LEU A 151 25.96 20.30 -4.12
N ILE A 152 25.86 21.05 -3.01
CA ILE A 152 26.57 20.74 -1.76
C ILE A 152 26.13 19.37 -1.20
N PHE A 153 24.89 18.95 -1.49
CA PHE A 153 24.32 17.68 -1.02
C PHE A 153 24.64 16.49 -1.95
N THR A 154 25.32 16.72 -3.08
CA THR A 154 25.86 15.62 -3.88
C THR A 154 27.06 15.00 -3.13
N PRO A 155 27.15 13.67 -3.01
CA PRO A 155 28.27 13.04 -2.32
C PRO A 155 29.59 13.30 -3.05
N GLY A 156 30.32 14.34 -2.62
CA GLY A 156 31.60 14.70 -3.21
C GLY A 156 32.67 13.66 -2.91
N ASN A 157 33.13 12.94 -3.94
CA ASN A 157 34.40 12.19 -4.06
C ASN A 157 34.96 11.60 -2.73
N ARG A 158 34.10 11.04 -1.86
CA ARG A 158 34.52 10.40 -0.60
C ARG A 158 35.16 9.05 -0.96
N LYS A 159 36.25 8.70 -0.27
CA LYS A 159 37.16 7.57 -0.58
C LYS A 159 36.54 6.14 -0.56
N ASN A 160 35.21 6.01 -0.38
CA ASN A 160 34.39 4.79 -0.50
C ASN A 160 33.20 5.13 -1.42
N SER A 161 33.12 4.59 -2.65
CA SER A 161 32.62 3.25 -3.06
C SER A 161 31.10 3.25 -3.37
N ASP A 162 30.73 2.78 -4.57
CA ASP A 162 29.38 2.44 -5.08
C ASP A 162 28.25 3.49 -5.07
N VAL A 163 28.50 4.74 -4.66
CA VAL A 163 27.52 5.82 -4.71
C VAL A 163 27.76 6.74 -5.90
N ILE A 164 26.73 6.93 -6.73
CA ILE A 164 26.74 7.81 -7.91
C ILE A 164 26.08 9.14 -7.53
N SER A 165 26.76 10.25 -7.82
CA SER A 165 26.24 11.59 -7.54
C SER A 165 25.27 12.04 -8.61
N VAL A 166 24.08 12.46 -8.17
CA VAL A 166 23.01 12.94 -9.03
C VAL A 166 22.55 14.31 -8.57
N LEU A 167 22.42 15.23 -9.53
CA LEU A 167 21.67 16.47 -9.39
C LEU A 167 20.34 16.32 -10.13
N PHE A 168 19.25 16.22 -9.37
CA PHE A 168 17.92 16.31 -9.94
C PHE A 168 17.62 17.77 -10.30
N VAL A 169 17.27 18.00 -11.56
CA VAL A 169 16.81 19.28 -12.10
C VAL A 169 15.33 19.14 -12.38
N ILE A 170 14.49 19.70 -11.50
CA ILE A 170 13.06 19.44 -11.45
C ILE A 170 12.31 20.63 -12.00
N THR A 171 11.66 20.46 -13.15
CA THR A 171 10.71 21.44 -13.69
C THR A 171 9.34 21.22 -13.07
N ILE A 172 8.79 22.27 -12.48
CA ILE A 172 7.48 22.28 -11.84
C ILE A 172 6.54 23.16 -12.66
N ASP A 173 5.37 22.63 -12.96
CA ASP A 173 4.25 23.44 -13.44
C ASP A 173 3.24 23.61 -12.29
N PRO A 174 3.10 24.82 -11.71
CA PRO A 174 2.20 25.07 -10.59
C PRO A 174 0.72 24.84 -10.90
N LYS A 175 0.35 24.67 -12.18
CA LYS A 175 -1.01 24.33 -12.61
C LYS A 175 -1.40 22.89 -12.30
N GLN A 176 -0.44 22.04 -12.00
CA GLN A 176 -0.67 20.62 -11.74
C GLN A 176 -1.16 20.42 -10.30
N SER A 177 -2.26 19.69 -10.13
CA SER A 177 -2.94 19.48 -8.84
C SER A 177 -2.50 18.23 -8.07
N THR A 178 -1.58 17.42 -8.59
CA THR A 178 -1.21 16.12 -7.99
C THR A 178 -0.54 16.24 -6.63
N THR A 179 0.41 17.18 -6.52
CA THR A 179 1.35 17.24 -5.41
C THR A 179 1.51 18.68 -4.96
N SER A 180 1.03 18.98 -3.76
CA SER A 180 1.26 20.29 -3.14
C SER A 180 2.74 20.48 -2.82
N PHE A 181 3.26 21.65 -3.17
CA PHE A 181 4.59 22.12 -2.84
C PHE A 181 4.55 23.61 -2.51
N ALA A 182 5.47 24.10 -1.70
CA ALA A 182 5.55 25.52 -1.39
C ALA A 182 6.99 25.95 -1.15
N SER A 183 7.31 27.19 -1.50
CA SER A 183 8.48 27.85 -0.95
C SER A 183 8.28 28.03 0.56
N VAL A 184 9.26 27.58 1.35
CA VAL A 184 9.22 27.67 2.82
C VAL A 184 10.20 28.71 3.37
N ARG A 185 10.83 29.50 2.49
CA ARG A 185 11.86 30.52 2.82
C ARG A 185 11.53 31.38 4.05
N HIS A 186 10.28 31.81 4.20
CA HIS A 186 9.88 32.72 5.29
C HIS A 186 9.56 32.02 6.62
N ILE A 187 9.56 30.69 6.64
CA ILE A 187 9.15 29.87 7.80
C ILE A 187 10.24 28.85 8.17
N SER A 188 11.15 28.52 7.24
CA SER A 188 12.26 27.61 7.45
C SER A 188 13.31 28.16 8.39
N GLN A 189 13.99 27.28 9.13
CA GLN A 189 15.18 27.64 9.91
C GLN A 189 16.32 28.23 9.05
N PHE A 190 16.41 27.86 7.78
CA PHE A 190 17.50 28.23 6.87
C PHE A 190 16.96 29.01 5.64
N PRO A 191 16.56 30.28 5.80
CA PRO A 191 15.96 31.07 4.72
C PRO A 191 16.88 31.26 3.50
N GLU A 192 18.19 31.17 3.68
CA GLU A 192 19.19 31.30 2.61
C GLU A 192 19.25 30.07 1.69
N GLU A 193 18.65 28.95 2.09
CA GLU A 193 18.61 27.74 1.25
C GLU A 193 17.57 27.83 0.14
N GLU A 194 16.70 28.86 0.14
CA GLU A 194 15.61 29.05 -0.83
C GLU A 194 14.81 27.75 -1.02
N GLU A 195 14.48 27.12 0.12
CA GLU A 195 13.90 25.79 0.17
C GLU A 195 12.48 25.78 -0.42
N VAL A 196 12.25 24.83 -1.32
CA VAL A 196 10.92 24.43 -1.79
C VAL A 196 10.65 23.02 -1.31
N LEU A 197 9.60 22.89 -0.48
CA LEU A 197 9.23 21.64 0.16
C LEU A 197 8.00 21.05 -0.53
N PHE A 198 8.11 19.80 -0.96
CA PHE A 198 6.96 19.05 -1.49
C PHE A 198 6.39 18.12 -0.43
N SER A 199 5.07 17.93 -0.52
CA SER A 199 4.36 16.84 0.13
C SER A 199 4.98 15.47 -0.19
N MET A 200 4.93 14.54 0.76
CA MET A 200 5.31 13.15 0.51
C MET A 200 4.57 12.52 -0.68
N HIS A 201 5.17 11.48 -1.25
CA HIS A 201 4.69 10.79 -2.44
C HIS A 201 4.63 11.73 -3.66
N SER A 202 5.71 12.49 -3.86
CA SER A 202 5.90 13.30 -5.06
C SER A 202 6.40 12.41 -6.20
N ILE A 203 5.75 12.48 -7.37
CA ILE A 203 6.12 11.66 -8.53
C ILE A 203 6.56 12.56 -9.68
N PHE A 204 7.62 12.15 -10.34
CA PHE A 204 8.21 12.86 -11.44
C PHE A 204 8.43 11.92 -12.62
N ARG A 205 8.29 12.45 -13.83
CA ARG A 205 8.68 11.77 -15.04
C ARG A 205 10.14 12.05 -15.35
N ILE A 206 10.92 11.01 -15.61
CA ILE A 206 12.33 11.11 -15.99
C ILE A 206 12.39 11.57 -17.45
N ARG A 207 12.89 12.78 -17.69
CA ARG A 207 12.99 13.38 -19.03
C ARG A 207 14.32 13.06 -19.69
N ASP A 208 15.40 13.24 -18.95
CA ASP A 208 16.74 13.01 -19.46
C ASP A 208 17.72 12.70 -18.34
N VAL A 209 18.79 12.00 -18.68
CA VAL A 209 19.90 11.69 -17.77
C VAL A 209 21.18 11.87 -18.54
N LYS A 210 22.03 12.79 -18.09
CA LYS A 210 23.28 13.14 -18.76
C LYS A 210 24.38 13.44 -17.76
N PRO A 211 25.66 13.21 -18.10
CA PRO A 211 26.76 13.70 -17.29
C PRO A 211 26.70 15.24 -17.24
N MET A 212 27.06 15.82 -16.09
CA MET A 212 27.13 17.27 -15.91
C MET A 212 28.33 17.83 -16.68
N ASP A 213 28.13 18.93 -17.40
CA ASP A 213 29.20 19.57 -18.17
C ASP A 213 30.38 19.95 -17.26
N GLY A 214 31.58 19.50 -17.64
CA GLY A 214 32.81 19.74 -16.87
C GLY A 214 33.01 18.85 -15.64
N ASN A 215 32.09 17.91 -15.35
CA ASN A 215 32.25 16.95 -14.25
C ASN A 215 31.55 15.60 -14.54
N GLU A 216 32.29 14.67 -15.15
CA GLU A 216 31.80 13.32 -15.50
C GLU A 216 31.39 12.45 -14.30
N LYS A 217 31.63 12.91 -13.06
CA LYS A 217 31.28 12.18 -11.83
C LYS A 217 29.92 12.55 -11.26
N VAL A 218 29.27 13.58 -11.80
CA VAL A 218 27.93 14.01 -11.39
C VAL A 218 27.01 13.94 -12.59
N TYR A 219 25.85 13.31 -12.42
CA TYR A 219 24.83 13.22 -13.46
C TYR A 219 23.71 14.22 -13.18
N GLU A 220 23.30 14.96 -14.22
CA GLU A 220 22.05 15.72 -14.20
C GLU A 220 20.91 14.81 -14.63
N VAL A 221 19.88 14.73 -13.78
CA VAL A 221 18.64 14.02 -14.07
C VAL A 221 17.53 15.05 -14.19
N ALA A 222 17.07 15.28 -15.42
CA ALA A 222 15.96 16.17 -15.70
C ALA A 222 14.64 15.47 -15.35
N LEU A 223 13.87 16.09 -14.46
CA LEU A 223 12.59 15.62 -13.96
C LEU A 223 11.50 16.63 -14.27
N SER A 224 10.29 16.15 -14.55
CA SER A 224 9.09 17.00 -14.57
C SER A 224 8.03 16.45 -13.64
N LEU A 225 7.38 17.31 -12.86
CA LEU A 225 6.24 16.90 -12.03
C LEU A 225 5.14 16.24 -12.89
N THR A 226 4.52 15.19 -12.36
CA THR A 226 3.44 14.45 -13.03
C THR A 226 2.06 15.05 -12.79
N ILE A 227 1.14 14.83 -13.73
CA ILE A 227 -0.27 15.27 -13.67
C ILE A 227 -1.22 14.15 -13.20
N ASP A 228 -2.42 14.52 -12.75
CA ASP A 228 -3.39 13.58 -12.14
C ASP A 228 -3.89 12.51 -13.12
N ASN A 229 -3.83 12.79 -14.42
CA ASN A 229 -4.30 11.91 -15.49
C ASN A 229 -3.26 10.88 -15.96
N ASP A 230 -2.17 10.68 -15.22
CA ASP A 230 -1.18 9.65 -15.56
C ASP A 230 -1.81 8.26 -15.35
N GLU A 231 -2.12 7.56 -16.46
CA GLU A 231 -2.84 6.27 -16.45
C GLU A 231 -2.13 5.20 -15.63
N GLU A 232 -0.79 5.16 -15.68
CA GLU A 232 0.03 4.20 -14.92
C GLU A 232 -0.14 4.40 -13.40
N LEU A 233 -0.27 5.65 -12.97
CA LEU A 233 -0.50 5.98 -11.56
C LEU A 233 -1.91 5.62 -11.10
N MET A 234 -2.90 5.93 -11.93
CA MET A 234 -4.31 5.72 -11.61
C MET A 234 -4.64 4.25 -11.41
N VAL A 235 -4.21 3.38 -12.32
CA VAL A 235 -4.48 1.93 -12.25
C VAL A 235 -3.94 1.33 -10.96
N LEU A 236 -2.67 1.62 -10.64
CA LEU A 236 -2.00 1.07 -9.47
C LEU A 236 -2.51 1.66 -8.15
N THR A 237 -2.93 2.94 -8.12
CA THR A 237 -3.47 3.53 -6.88
C THR A 237 -4.88 3.06 -6.62
N GLU A 238 -5.73 3.00 -7.66
CA GLU A 238 -7.15 2.65 -7.52
C GLU A 238 -7.35 1.22 -7.03
N GLN A 239 -6.51 0.29 -7.46
CA GLN A 239 -6.55 -1.07 -6.95
C GLN A 239 -6.34 -1.11 -5.43
N ILE A 240 -5.27 -0.47 -4.93
CA ILE A 240 -4.96 -0.45 -3.49
C ILE A 240 -6.04 0.35 -2.71
N ARG A 241 -6.61 1.41 -3.29
CA ARG A 241 -7.74 2.14 -2.68
C ARG A 241 -8.94 1.23 -2.48
N LYS A 242 -9.31 0.44 -3.49
CA LYS A 242 -10.44 -0.50 -3.40
C LYS A 242 -10.21 -1.56 -2.33
N GLU A 243 -8.98 -2.10 -2.27
CA GLU A 243 -8.61 -3.13 -1.29
C GLU A 243 -8.53 -2.59 0.16
N SER A 244 -8.28 -1.29 0.33
CA SER A 244 -8.16 -0.62 1.65
C SER A 244 -9.44 0.07 2.14
N PHE A 245 -10.59 -0.18 1.51
CA PHE A 245 -11.93 0.29 1.89
C PHE A 245 -12.00 1.79 2.25
N PRO A 246 -12.15 2.70 1.27
CA PRO A 246 -11.91 4.13 1.47
C PRO A 246 -12.89 4.83 2.44
N ASN A 247 -14.06 4.24 2.67
CA ASN A 247 -15.12 4.79 3.52
C ASN A 247 -15.00 4.40 5.00
N THR A 248 -14.01 3.58 5.36
CA THR A 248 -13.78 3.12 6.73
C THR A 248 -12.98 4.16 7.54
N GLU A 249 -13.13 4.12 8.86
CA GLU A 249 -12.40 4.97 9.82
C GLU A 249 -10.87 4.89 9.64
N GLY A 250 -10.17 6.01 9.81
CA GLY A 250 -8.78 6.17 9.37
C GLY A 250 -7.79 5.21 10.04
N TRP A 251 -7.92 4.95 11.35
CA TRP A 251 -7.04 3.99 12.03
C TRP A 251 -7.28 2.56 11.57
N SER A 252 -8.54 2.19 11.35
CA SER A 252 -8.92 0.88 10.79
C SER A 252 -8.34 0.67 9.39
N ARG A 253 -8.32 1.71 8.55
CA ARG A 253 -7.67 1.65 7.23
C ARG A 253 -6.15 1.57 7.33
N LEU A 254 -5.55 2.26 8.31
CA LEU A 254 -4.11 2.21 8.51
C LEU A 254 -3.66 0.81 8.91
N SER A 255 -4.38 0.13 9.81
CA SER A 255 -4.03 -1.24 10.21
C SER A 255 -4.07 -2.23 9.05
N LEU A 256 -5.06 -2.11 8.15
CA LEU A 256 -5.13 -2.91 6.92
C LEU A 256 -3.89 -2.75 6.05
N VAL A 257 -3.54 -1.50 5.74
CA VAL A 257 -2.38 -1.21 4.89
C VAL A 257 -1.08 -1.68 5.55
N LEU A 258 -0.96 -1.54 6.87
CA LEU A 258 0.20 -2.03 7.62
C LEU A 258 0.32 -3.55 7.57
N ALA A 259 -0.78 -4.29 7.69
CA ALA A 259 -0.78 -5.74 7.52
C ALA A 259 -0.29 -6.14 6.11
N ASP A 260 -0.80 -5.47 5.07
CA ASP A 260 -0.44 -5.78 3.68
C ASP A 260 1.04 -5.48 3.35
N ILE A 261 1.70 -4.57 4.09
CA ILE A 261 3.14 -4.29 3.96
C ILE A 261 4.00 -5.06 4.98
N ALA A 262 3.49 -6.18 5.51
CA ALA A 262 4.17 -7.07 6.47
C ALA A 262 4.53 -6.41 7.82
N GLN A 263 3.75 -5.43 8.26
CA GLN A 263 3.83 -4.80 9.58
C GLN A 263 2.71 -5.32 10.51
N SER A 264 2.50 -6.64 10.53
CA SER A 264 1.35 -7.29 11.17
C SER A 264 1.28 -7.10 12.70
N ASP A 265 2.42 -6.93 13.39
CA ASP A 265 2.45 -6.63 14.84
C ASP A 265 1.88 -5.24 15.16
N ILE A 266 2.19 -4.27 14.30
CA ILE A 266 1.71 -2.88 14.45
C ILE A 266 0.23 -2.81 14.10
N ALA A 267 -0.17 -3.48 13.01
CA ALA A 267 -1.56 -3.61 12.62
C ALA A 267 -2.42 -4.23 13.74
N GLU A 268 -1.93 -5.31 14.38
CA GLU A 268 -2.59 -5.96 15.52
C GLU A 268 -2.76 -5.01 16.70
N ARG A 269 -1.71 -4.27 17.09
CA ARG A 269 -1.78 -3.28 18.17
C ARG A 269 -2.81 -2.19 17.90
N ILE A 270 -2.86 -1.66 16.68
CA ILE A 270 -3.85 -0.64 16.30
C ILE A 270 -5.26 -1.22 16.42
N CYS A 271 -5.50 -2.42 15.90
CA CYS A 271 -6.78 -3.10 16.03
C CYS A 271 -7.18 -3.30 17.49
N GLN A 272 -6.25 -3.70 18.37
CA GLN A 272 -6.54 -3.88 19.79
C GLN A 272 -6.94 -2.58 20.47
N VAL A 273 -6.22 -1.48 20.22
CA VAL A 273 -6.58 -0.15 20.74
C VAL A 273 -7.97 0.28 20.27
N LEU A 274 -8.29 0.06 19.00
CA LEU A 274 -9.61 0.40 18.45
C LEU A 274 -10.73 -0.42 19.11
N ILE A 275 -10.51 -1.71 19.33
CA ILE A 275 -11.46 -2.59 20.04
C ILE A 275 -11.64 -2.12 21.48
N ASP A 276 -10.56 -1.79 22.18
CA ASP A 276 -10.61 -1.33 23.58
C ASP A 276 -11.36 0.01 23.70
N GLU A 277 -11.24 0.89 22.70
CA GLU A 277 -11.96 2.17 22.66
C GLU A 277 -13.44 2.03 22.27
N THR A 278 -13.82 0.97 21.53
CA THR A 278 -15.18 0.81 20.97
C THR A 278 -15.73 -0.64 21.03
N PRO A 279 -15.73 -1.35 22.17
CA PRO A 279 -15.89 -2.81 22.19
C PRO A 279 -17.26 -3.37 21.76
N SER A 280 -18.30 -2.54 21.71
CA SER A 280 -19.71 -2.97 21.59
C SER A 280 -20.52 -2.23 20.52
N ASP A 281 -19.86 -1.60 19.55
CA ASP A 281 -20.51 -0.94 18.42
C ASP A 281 -20.39 -1.82 17.16
N ASP A 282 -21.33 -1.67 16.22
CA ASP A 282 -21.22 -2.25 14.87
C ASP A 282 -19.92 -1.83 14.18
N SER A 283 -19.46 -0.60 14.49
CA SER A 283 -18.17 -0.07 14.06
C SER A 283 -16.96 -0.84 14.62
N ALA A 284 -17.10 -1.71 15.61
CA ALA A 284 -16.01 -2.62 15.97
C ALA A 284 -16.02 -3.92 15.16
N SER A 285 -17.13 -4.26 14.50
CA SER A 285 -17.24 -5.51 13.74
C SER A 285 -16.17 -5.62 12.66
N HIS A 286 -15.90 -4.56 11.90
CA HIS A 286 -14.83 -4.57 10.90
C HIS A 286 -13.46 -4.70 11.54
N VAL A 287 -13.22 -4.07 12.71
CA VAL A 287 -11.96 -4.16 13.44
C VAL A 287 -11.70 -5.59 13.91
N TYR A 288 -12.70 -6.28 14.47
CA TYR A 288 -12.59 -7.70 14.82
C TYR A 288 -12.30 -8.57 13.60
N ASN A 289 -12.95 -8.29 12.47
CA ASN A 289 -12.68 -9.01 11.22
C ASN A 289 -11.26 -8.76 10.70
N HIS A 290 -10.74 -7.53 10.84
CA HIS A 290 -9.36 -7.22 10.46
C HIS A 290 -8.35 -7.88 11.38
N LEU A 291 -8.56 -7.83 12.69
CA LEU A 291 -7.72 -8.53 13.65
C LEU A 291 -7.71 -10.03 13.38
N GLY A 292 -8.86 -10.62 13.05
CA GLY A 292 -8.93 -12.02 12.62
C GLY A 292 -8.10 -12.32 11.38
N LYS A 293 -8.10 -11.44 10.36
CA LYS A 293 -7.23 -11.59 9.17
C LYS A 293 -5.75 -11.59 9.56
N ILE A 294 -5.34 -10.66 10.44
CA ILE A 294 -3.97 -10.56 10.94
C ILE A 294 -3.57 -11.83 11.71
N LYS A 295 -4.47 -12.37 12.53
CA LYS A 295 -4.26 -13.65 13.23
C LYS A 295 -4.10 -14.83 12.27
N CYS A 296 -4.89 -14.89 11.20
CA CYS A 296 -4.70 -15.89 10.14
C CYS A 296 -3.32 -15.77 9.48
N GLU A 297 -2.84 -14.56 9.19
CA GLU A 297 -1.50 -14.34 8.61
C GLU A 297 -0.38 -14.83 9.53
N LYS A 298 -0.58 -14.76 10.85
CA LYS A 298 0.32 -15.31 11.87
C LYS A 298 0.14 -16.82 12.11
N GLY A 299 -0.79 -17.47 11.42
CA GLY A 299 -1.12 -18.88 11.62
C GLY A 299 -1.91 -19.19 12.90
N GLN A 300 -2.47 -18.18 13.56
CA GLN A 300 -3.27 -18.28 14.79
C GLN A 300 -4.76 -18.46 14.44
N TYR A 301 -5.11 -19.59 13.81
CA TYR A 301 -6.41 -19.77 13.18
C TYR A 301 -7.57 -19.85 14.18
N GLU A 302 -7.40 -20.47 15.35
CA GLU A 302 -8.44 -20.56 16.37
C GLU A 302 -8.80 -19.18 16.95
N GLU A 303 -7.79 -18.36 17.24
CA GLU A 303 -7.98 -16.96 17.64
C GLU A 303 -8.68 -16.18 16.54
N ALA A 304 -8.25 -16.35 15.28
CA ALA A 304 -8.87 -15.70 14.14
C ALA A 304 -10.36 -16.05 14.00
N ILE A 305 -10.71 -17.32 14.14
CA ILE A 305 -12.11 -17.79 14.07
C ILE A 305 -12.94 -17.14 15.17
N ALA A 306 -12.44 -17.08 16.41
CA ALA A 306 -13.15 -16.43 17.51
C ALA A 306 -13.41 -14.94 17.22
N LEU A 307 -12.44 -14.24 16.64
CA LEU A 307 -12.57 -12.84 16.26
C LEU A 307 -13.57 -12.63 15.10
N PHE A 308 -13.54 -13.48 14.07
CA PHE A 308 -14.54 -13.41 13.00
C PHE A 308 -15.95 -13.74 13.50
N GLN A 309 -16.09 -14.69 14.43
CA GLN A 309 -17.37 -14.96 15.08
C GLN A 309 -17.85 -13.75 15.88
N LYS A 310 -16.94 -13.09 16.61
CA LYS A 310 -17.29 -11.85 17.32
C LYS A 310 -17.76 -10.74 16.38
N SER A 311 -17.09 -10.60 15.24
CA SER A 311 -17.51 -9.68 14.17
C SER A 311 -18.92 -9.99 13.67
N LEU A 312 -19.24 -11.27 13.42
CA LEU A 312 -20.59 -11.70 13.03
C LEU A 312 -21.65 -11.41 14.10
N GLU A 313 -21.35 -11.68 15.37
CA GLU A 313 -22.24 -11.40 16.50
C GLU A 313 -22.63 -9.91 16.54
N LEU A 314 -21.64 -9.01 16.43
CA LEU A 314 -21.91 -7.57 16.45
C LEU A 314 -22.77 -7.13 15.27
N ARG A 315 -22.51 -7.63 14.07
CA ARG A 315 -23.33 -7.31 12.88
C ARG A 315 -24.75 -7.85 12.97
N LEU A 316 -24.94 -9.01 13.59
CA LEU A 316 -26.28 -9.58 13.81
C LEU A 316 -27.10 -8.74 14.80
N MET A 317 -26.46 -8.06 15.75
CA MET A 317 -27.14 -7.18 16.70
C MET A 317 -27.52 -5.83 16.08
N SER A 318 -26.77 -5.35 15.09
CA SER A 318 -26.92 -4.01 14.51
C SER A 318 -27.73 -3.98 13.20
N SER A 319 -27.73 -5.07 12.43
CA SER A 319 -28.14 -5.09 11.03
C SER A 319 -29.13 -6.22 10.70
N SER A 320 -29.68 -6.17 9.49
CA SER A 320 -30.47 -7.28 8.92
C SER A 320 -29.61 -8.54 8.80
N PRO A 321 -30.17 -9.75 9.04
CA PRO A 321 -29.43 -11.03 9.06
C PRO A 321 -28.71 -11.46 7.76
N ASN A 322 -28.69 -10.62 6.72
CA ASN A 322 -28.02 -10.86 5.45
C ASN A 322 -27.19 -9.65 4.97
N HIS A 323 -26.60 -8.87 5.89
CA HIS A 323 -25.73 -7.75 5.50
C HIS A 323 -24.52 -8.27 4.69
N PRO A 324 -24.14 -7.64 3.54
CA PRO A 324 -23.04 -8.10 2.69
C PRO A 324 -21.72 -8.35 3.45
N ASP A 325 -21.43 -7.54 4.47
CA ASP A 325 -20.21 -7.69 5.28
C ASP A 325 -20.16 -8.99 6.11
N MET A 326 -21.32 -9.60 6.41
CA MET A 326 -21.35 -10.91 7.04
C MET A 326 -20.78 -12.00 6.13
N ALA A 327 -20.95 -11.88 4.81
CA ALA A 327 -20.38 -12.82 3.87
C ALA A 327 -18.84 -12.82 3.93
N SER A 328 -18.23 -11.65 4.14
CA SER A 328 -16.78 -11.52 4.31
C SER A 328 -16.29 -12.25 5.55
N SER A 329 -16.99 -12.12 6.69
CA SER A 329 -16.61 -12.84 7.91
C SER A 329 -16.83 -14.35 7.80
N TYR A 330 -17.93 -14.82 7.21
CA TYR A 330 -18.12 -16.25 6.93
C TYR A 330 -17.05 -16.81 5.99
N ASN A 331 -16.69 -16.06 4.95
CA ASN A 331 -15.62 -16.44 4.04
C ASN A 331 -14.28 -16.55 4.76
N ASN A 332 -13.97 -15.62 5.66
CA ASN A 332 -12.73 -15.62 6.44
C ASN A 332 -12.68 -16.77 7.46
N ILE A 333 -13.80 -17.08 8.12
CA ILE A 333 -13.94 -18.29 8.96
C ILE A 333 -13.69 -19.54 8.12
N GLY A 334 -14.27 -19.59 6.91
CA GLY A 334 -14.06 -20.69 5.98
C GLY A 334 -12.60 -20.87 5.62
N ASN A 335 -11.90 -19.78 5.27
CA ASN A 335 -10.47 -19.79 4.98
C ASN A 335 -9.64 -20.25 6.19
N ALA A 336 -9.98 -19.82 7.41
CA ALA A 336 -9.27 -20.24 8.62
C ALA A 336 -9.41 -21.75 8.86
N TYR A 337 -10.64 -22.29 8.77
CA TYR A 337 -10.86 -23.74 8.86
C TYR A 337 -10.17 -24.51 7.73
N TYR A 338 -10.18 -23.98 6.51
CA TYR A 338 -9.50 -24.57 5.36
C TYR A 338 -7.99 -24.69 5.62
N ASN A 339 -7.37 -23.63 6.13
CA ASN A 339 -5.94 -23.64 6.47
C ASN A 339 -5.59 -24.58 7.64
N MET A 340 -6.56 -24.87 8.52
CA MET A 340 -6.45 -25.91 9.55
C MET A 340 -6.68 -27.34 9.02
N GLY A 341 -7.12 -27.49 7.77
CA GLY A 341 -7.50 -28.78 7.18
C GLY A 341 -8.90 -29.28 7.57
N ASP A 342 -9.71 -28.46 8.25
CA ASP A 342 -11.12 -28.79 8.56
C ASP A 342 -12.03 -28.37 7.38
N TYR A 343 -11.88 -29.09 6.26
CA TYR A 343 -12.61 -28.82 5.02
C TYR A 343 -14.14 -28.85 5.16
N PRO A 344 -14.76 -29.74 5.98
CA PRO A 344 -16.21 -29.70 6.20
C PRO A 344 -16.71 -28.40 6.84
N LYS A 345 -16.00 -27.88 7.86
CA LYS A 345 -16.38 -26.58 8.45
C LYS A 345 -16.07 -25.40 7.52
N ALA A 346 -14.97 -25.50 6.76
CA ALA A 346 -14.64 -24.52 5.73
C ALA A 346 -15.77 -24.41 4.70
N LEU A 347 -16.20 -25.56 4.15
CA LEU A 347 -17.28 -25.66 3.19
C LEU A 347 -18.58 -25.04 3.72
N SER A 348 -19.02 -25.44 4.93
CA SER A 348 -20.23 -24.89 5.56
C SER A 348 -20.18 -23.35 5.66
N SER A 349 -19.02 -22.81 6.04
CA SER A 349 -18.83 -21.36 6.16
C SER A 349 -18.81 -20.66 4.80
N HIS A 350 -18.16 -21.24 3.79
CA HIS A 350 -18.16 -20.71 2.43
C HIS A 350 -19.55 -20.76 1.78
N GLU A 351 -20.35 -21.79 2.05
CA GLU A 351 -21.74 -21.89 1.58
C GLU A 351 -22.64 -20.80 2.20
N GLN A 352 -22.46 -20.49 3.49
CA GLN A 352 -23.16 -19.34 4.11
C GLN A 352 -22.74 -18.02 3.46
N ALA A 353 -21.44 -17.82 3.20
CA ALA A 353 -20.95 -16.62 2.51
C ALA A 353 -21.52 -16.50 1.09
N LEU A 354 -21.55 -17.61 0.33
CA LEU A 354 -22.16 -17.66 -1.00
C LEU A 354 -23.63 -17.28 -0.96
N LYS A 355 -24.41 -17.88 -0.05
CA LYS A 355 -25.85 -17.61 0.08
C LYS A 355 -26.15 -16.12 0.32
N ILE A 356 -25.38 -15.46 1.17
CA ILE A 356 -25.55 -14.02 1.43
C ILE A 356 -25.17 -13.21 0.18
N ARG A 357 -24.07 -13.55 -0.49
CA ARG A 357 -23.63 -12.88 -1.73
C ARG A 357 -24.63 -13.02 -2.86
N GLU A 358 -25.24 -14.21 -3.04
CA GLU A 358 -26.26 -14.44 -4.08
C GLU A 358 -27.53 -13.61 -3.86
N GLN A 359 -27.86 -13.30 -2.59
CA GLN A 359 -29.00 -12.45 -2.26
C GLN A 359 -28.71 -10.95 -2.39
N SER A 360 -27.45 -10.55 -2.31
CA SER A 360 -27.06 -9.13 -2.19
C SER A 360 -26.31 -8.57 -3.39
N LEU A 361 -25.73 -9.41 -4.25
CA LEU A 361 -24.85 -9.00 -5.34
C LEU A 361 -25.44 -9.39 -6.71
N PRO A 362 -25.08 -8.65 -7.78
CA PRO A 362 -25.40 -9.05 -9.16
C PRO A 362 -24.83 -10.44 -9.49
N PRO A 363 -25.49 -11.23 -10.36
CA PRO A 363 -25.07 -12.60 -10.68
C PRO A 363 -23.65 -12.76 -11.24
N ASN A 364 -23.07 -11.70 -11.79
CA ASN A 364 -21.72 -11.66 -12.36
C ASN A 364 -20.69 -10.98 -11.45
N HIS A 365 -21.01 -10.75 -10.17
CA HIS A 365 -20.09 -10.08 -9.25
C HIS A 365 -18.86 -10.97 -8.94
N PRO A 366 -17.62 -10.43 -8.97
CA PRO A 366 -16.41 -11.22 -8.71
C PRO A 366 -16.39 -12.00 -7.39
N ASP A 367 -16.99 -11.44 -6.33
CA ASP A 367 -17.09 -12.12 -5.02
C ASP A 367 -17.87 -13.44 -5.06
N LEU A 368 -18.83 -13.59 -5.99
CA LEU A 368 -19.51 -14.86 -6.21
C LEU A 368 -18.53 -15.89 -6.78
N ALA A 369 -17.69 -15.50 -7.75
CA ALA A 369 -16.66 -16.39 -8.28
C ALA A 369 -15.66 -16.82 -7.21
N SER A 370 -15.26 -15.92 -6.32
CA SER A 370 -14.39 -16.23 -5.18
C SER A 370 -15.03 -17.24 -4.22
N SER A 371 -16.33 -17.08 -3.89
CA SER A 371 -17.07 -18.06 -3.10
C SER A 371 -17.10 -19.44 -3.76
N TYR A 372 -17.50 -19.51 -5.04
CA TYR A 372 -17.55 -20.76 -5.78
C TYR A 372 -16.18 -21.43 -5.88
N ASN A 373 -15.11 -20.64 -6.05
CA ASN A 373 -13.76 -21.16 -6.08
C ASN A 373 -13.34 -21.79 -4.74
N ASN A 374 -13.66 -21.13 -3.62
CA ASN A 374 -13.32 -21.65 -2.28
C ASN A 374 -14.10 -22.92 -1.93
N ILE A 375 -15.38 -22.97 -2.30
CA ILE A 375 -16.22 -24.18 -2.21
C ILE A 375 -15.61 -25.30 -3.06
N GLY A 376 -15.20 -24.99 -4.29
CA GLY A 376 -14.56 -25.96 -5.18
C GLY A 376 -13.27 -26.52 -4.59
N ASN A 377 -12.42 -25.66 -4.01
CA ASN A 377 -11.20 -26.08 -3.32
C ASN A 377 -11.50 -27.00 -2.13
N ALA A 378 -12.50 -26.66 -1.30
CA ALA A 378 -12.89 -27.49 -0.17
C ALA A 378 -13.37 -28.89 -0.62
N TYR A 379 -14.21 -28.96 -1.66
CA TYR A 379 -14.61 -30.26 -2.24
C TYR A 379 -13.43 -31.02 -2.85
N PHE A 380 -12.51 -30.31 -3.51
CA PHE A 380 -11.33 -30.92 -4.14
C PHE A 380 -10.44 -31.60 -3.10
N ASP A 381 -10.15 -30.94 -1.98
CA ASP A 381 -9.32 -31.51 -0.92
C ASP A 381 -10.04 -32.58 -0.09
N MET A 382 -11.37 -32.57 -0.09
CA MET A 382 -12.19 -33.68 0.41
C MET A 382 -12.25 -34.88 -0.57
N GLY A 383 -11.72 -34.74 -1.79
CA GLY A 383 -11.74 -35.78 -2.83
C GLY A 383 -13.05 -35.87 -3.63
N ASP A 384 -14.00 -34.96 -3.43
CA ASP A 384 -15.24 -34.88 -4.21
C ASP A 384 -15.02 -34.04 -5.49
N TYR A 385 -14.21 -34.60 -6.40
CA TYR A 385 -13.83 -33.93 -7.64
C TYR A 385 -15.00 -33.52 -8.55
N PRO A 386 -16.11 -34.28 -8.65
CA PRO A 386 -17.27 -33.86 -9.42
C PRO A 386 -17.93 -32.58 -8.88
N LYS A 387 -18.08 -32.44 -7.55
CA LYS A 387 -18.60 -31.19 -6.97
C LYS A 387 -17.59 -30.05 -7.07
N ALA A 388 -16.31 -30.34 -6.86
CA ALA A 388 -15.24 -29.36 -7.06
C ALA A 388 -15.28 -28.77 -8.47
N LEU A 389 -15.37 -29.64 -9.48
CA LEU A 389 -15.48 -29.27 -10.89
C LEU A 389 -16.69 -28.35 -11.13
N SER A 390 -17.88 -28.75 -10.67
CA SER A 390 -19.11 -27.95 -10.81
C SER A 390 -18.94 -26.54 -10.22
N SER A 391 -18.37 -26.43 -9.02
CA SER A 391 -18.12 -25.13 -8.39
C SER A 391 -17.05 -24.30 -9.14
N HIS A 392 -15.96 -24.92 -9.58
CA HIS A 392 -14.93 -24.22 -10.37
C HIS A 392 -15.45 -23.74 -11.73
N GLU A 393 -16.35 -24.48 -12.38
CA GLU A 393 -17.01 -24.07 -13.63
C GLU A 393 -17.93 -22.85 -13.41
N GLN A 394 -18.67 -22.78 -12.30
CA GLN A 394 -19.43 -21.57 -11.96
C GLN A 394 -18.51 -20.37 -11.72
N ALA A 395 -17.41 -20.57 -10.99
CA ALA A 395 -16.41 -19.52 -10.78
C ALA A 395 -15.80 -19.02 -12.10
N LEU A 396 -15.45 -19.95 -13.01
CA LEU A 396 -14.93 -19.61 -14.34
C LEU A 396 -15.94 -18.79 -15.14
N LYS A 397 -17.20 -19.24 -15.21
CA LYS A 397 -18.27 -18.55 -15.95
C LYS A 397 -18.45 -17.10 -15.50
N ILE A 398 -18.42 -16.85 -14.18
CA ILE A 398 -18.54 -15.50 -13.64
C ILE A 398 -17.30 -14.66 -13.97
N ARG A 399 -16.09 -15.24 -13.82
CA ARG A 399 -14.82 -14.54 -14.14
C ARG A 399 -14.72 -14.18 -15.62
N GLU A 400 -15.14 -15.05 -16.53
CA GLU A 400 -15.16 -14.77 -17.98
C GLU A 400 -16.15 -13.66 -18.36
N GLN A 401 -17.22 -13.47 -17.57
CA GLN A 401 -18.18 -12.40 -17.79
C GLN A 401 -17.77 -11.06 -17.16
N SER A 402 -16.90 -11.07 -16.14
CA SER A 402 -16.60 -9.90 -15.30
C SER A 402 -15.16 -9.39 -15.40
N LEU A 403 -14.23 -10.20 -15.91
CA LEU A 403 -12.80 -9.88 -15.97
C LEU A 403 -12.28 -9.92 -17.41
N PRO A 404 -11.18 -9.21 -17.71
CA PRO A 404 -10.50 -9.35 -19.00
C PRO A 404 -10.09 -10.82 -19.27
N PRO A 405 -10.12 -11.31 -20.52
CA PRO A 405 -9.82 -12.71 -20.84
C PRO A 405 -8.44 -13.19 -20.39
N ASN A 406 -7.47 -12.28 -20.25
CA ASN A 406 -6.11 -12.60 -19.81
C ASN A 406 -5.91 -12.41 -18.29
N HIS A 407 -6.96 -12.19 -17.50
CA HIS A 407 -6.84 -11.95 -16.07
C HIS A 407 -6.29 -13.18 -15.32
N PRO A 408 -5.37 -13.02 -14.34
CA PRO A 408 -4.80 -14.15 -13.60
C PRO A 408 -5.84 -15.09 -12.97
N ASP A 409 -6.94 -14.56 -12.42
CA ASP A 409 -8.00 -15.38 -11.82
C ASP A 409 -8.74 -16.28 -12.83
N VAL A 410 -8.83 -15.86 -14.10
CA VAL A 410 -9.36 -16.72 -15.18
C VAL A 410 -8.40 -17.91 -15.37
N ALA A 411 -7.09 -17.65 -15.42
CA ALA A 411 -6.09 -18.72 -15.50
C ALA A 411 -6.17 -19.69 -14.30
N SER A 412 -6.37 -19.17 -13.09
CA SER A 412 -6.55 -20.00 -11.89
C SER A 412 -7.77 -20.91 -11.99
N SER A 413 -8.91 -20.40 -12.48
CA SER A 413 -10.11 -21.20 -12.73
C SER A 413 -9.86 -22.33 -13.73
N TYR A 414 -9.22 -22.04 -14.87
CA TYR A 414 -8.86 -23.08 -15.85
C TYR A 414 -7.93 -24.13 -15.23
N ASN A 415 -6.95 -23.71 -14.43
CA ASN A 415 -6.04 -24.63 -13.75
C ASN A 415 -6.75 -25.53 -12.73
N ASN A 416 -7.67 -24.99 -11.95
CA ASN A 416 -8.44 -25.74 -10.95
C ASN A 416 -9.35 -26.78 -11.61
N ILE A 417 -10.01 -26.42 -12.71
CA ILE A 417 -10.78 -27.36 -13.53
C ILE A 417 -9.88 -28.46 -14.10
N GLY A 418 -8.72 -28.10 -14.64
CA GLY A 418 -7.74 -29.07 -15.15
C GLY A 418 -7.26 -30.05 -14.07
N ASN A 419 -7.03 -29.55 -12.85
CA ASN A 419 -6.67 -30.39 -11.70
C ASN A 419 -7.82 -31.33 -11.29
N ALA A 420 -9.08 -30.88 -11.33
CA ALA A 420 -10.24 -31.73 -11.05
C ALA A 420 -10.32 -32.89 -12.07
N TYR A 421 -10.24 -32.60 -13.37
CA TYR A 421 -10.20 -33.63 -14.41
C TYR A 421 -9.01 -34.58 -14.26
N TYR A 422 -7.83 -34.07 -13.88
CA TYR A 422 -6.64 -34.89 -13.66
C TYR A 422 -6.89 -35.95 -12.57
N ASN A 423 -7.49 -35.56 -11.45
CA ASN A 423 -7.78 -36.47 -10.35
C ASN A 423 -8.98 -37.39 -10.62
N MET A 424 -9.88 -37.00 -11.52
CA MET A 424 -10.92 -37.89 -12.07
C MET A 424 -10.39 -38.90 -13.10
N GLY A 425 -9.11 -38.80 -13.50
CA GLY A 425 -8.49 -39.69 -14.49
C GLY A 425 -8.65 -39.27 -15.95
N ASP A 426 -9.34 -38.15 -16.23
CA ASP A 426 -9.42 -37.60 -17.58
C ASP A 426 -8.22 -36.69 -17.86
N HIS A 427 -7.07 -37.33 -18.08
CA HIS A 427 -5.79 -36.64 -18.30
C HIS A 427 -5.77 -35.84 -19.61
N ARG A 428 -6.57 -36.21 -20.61
CA ARG A 428 -6.66 -35.50 -21.88
C ARG A 428 -7.39 -34.16 -21.71
N THR A 429 -8.53 -34.16 -21.01
CA THR A 429 -9.25 -32.92 -20.69
C THR A 429 -8.46 -32.07 -19.71
N ALA A 430 -7.80 -32.69 -18.72
CA ALA A 430 -6.88 -31.98 -17.82
C ALA A 430 -5.78 -31.23 -18.57
N LEU A 431 -5.13 -31.89 -19.54
CA LEU A 431 -4.09 -31.28 -20.38
C LEU A 431 -4.62 -30.05 -21.12
N LEU A 432 -5.82 -30.12 -21.68
CA LEU A 432 -6.45 -29.00 -22.39
C LEU A 432 -6.64 -27.79 -21.47
N PHE A 433 -7.27 -28.00 -20.30
CA PHE A 433 -7.52 -26.93 -19.34
C PHE A 433 -6.24 -26.33 -18.76
N CYS A 434 -5.26 -27.16 -18.37
CA CYS A 434 -3.97 -26.67 -17.89
C CYS A 434 -3.19 -25.91 -18.97
N THR A 435 -3.31 -26.31 -20.24
CA THR A 435 -2.68 -25.58 -21.36
C THR A 435 -3.27 -24.18 -21.51
N ASN A 436 -4.60 -24.07 -21.47
CA ASN A 436 -5.28 -22.77 -21.51
C ASN A 436 -4.87 -21.89 -20.33
N ALA A 437 -4.80 -22.44 -19.12
CA ALA A 437 -4.35 -21.71 -17.93
C ALA A 437 -2.94 -21.12 -18.10
N VAL A 438 -1.98 -21.90 -18.62
CA VAL A 438 -0.61 -21.41 -18.88
C VAL A 438 -0.62 -20.31 -19.94
N GLN A 439 -1.37 -20.48 -21.04
CA GLN A 439 -1.45 -19.48 -22.12
C GLN A 439 -2.01 -18.15 -21.65
N ILE A 440 -3.01 -18.16 -20.77
CA ILE A 440 -3.60 -16.96 -20.17
C ILE A 440 -2.59 -16.31 -19.23
N ALA A 441 -2.07 -17.06 -18.25
CA ALA A 441 -1.16 -16.54 -17.23
C ALA A 441 0.14 -15.95 -17.79
N GLN A 442 0.71 -16.56 -18.85
CA GLN A 442 1.96 -16.10 -19.47
C GLN A 442 1.85 -14.74 -20.16
N LYS A 443 0.63 -14.28 -20.52
CA LYS A 443 0.44 -12.98 -21.16
C LYS A 443 0.58 -11.81 -20.19
N VAL A 444 0.39 -12.06 -18.89
CA VAL A 444 0.30 -10.98 -17.88
C VAL A 444 1.27 -11.17 -16.71
N LEU A 445 1.75 -12.39 -16.44
CA LEU A 445 2.67 -12.67 -15.34
C LEU A 445 4.12 -12.82 -15.83
N PRO A 446 5.12 -12.25 -15.13
CA PRO A 446 6.53 -12.51 -15.40
C PRO A 446 6.84 -14.02 -15.31
N LEU A 447 7.83 -14.48 -16.08
CA LEU A 447 8.23 -15.89 -16.10
C LEU A 447 8.64 -16.43 -14.72
N THR A 448 9.11 -15.56 -13.82
CA THR A 448 9.52 -15.89 -12.45
C THR A 448 8.37 -15.90 -11.44
N HIS A 449 7.15 -15.51 -11.84
CA HIS A 449 6.03 -15.35 -10.92
C HIS A 449 5.59 -16.70 -10.31
N PRO A 450 5.48 -16.83 -8.96
CA PRO A 450 5.15 -18.11 -8.29
C PRO A 450 3.86 -18.75 -8.80
N HIS A 451 2.80 -17.96 -8.99
CA HIS A 451 1.52 -18.46 -9.52
C HIS A 451 1.65 -19.13 -10.90
N LEU A 452 2.42 -18.54 -11.81
CA LEU A 452 2.68 -19.14 -13.13
C LEU A 452 3.44 -20.46 -13.00
N GLN A 453 4.36 -20.56 -12.04
CA GLN A 453 5.11 -21.80 -11.78
C GLN A 453 4.20 -22.92 -11.27
N VAL A 454 3.21 -22.60 -10.42
CA VAL A 454 2.20 -23.58 -9.96
C VAL A 454 1.39 -24.11 -11.14
N ILE A 455 0.85 -23.23 -12.00
CA ILE A 455 0.04 -23.63 -13.15
C ILE A 455 0.86 -24.50 -14.13
N LYS A 456 2.12 -24.14 -14.38
CA LYS A 456 3.03 -24.94 -15.22
C LYS A 456 3.26 -26.35 -14.64
N ARG A 457 3.37 -26.50 -13.32
CA ARG A 457 3.49 -27.82 -12.69
C ARG A 457 2.24 -28.68 -12.92
N SER A 458 1.04 -28.10 -12.84
CA SER A 458 -0.20 -28.81 -13.17
C SER A 458 -0.19 -29.33 -14.61
N LEU A 459 0.23 -28.47 -15.55
CA LEU A 459 0.37 -28.84 -16.96
C LEU A 459 1.35 -30.01 -17.15
N GLU A 460 2.54 -29.96 -16.53
CA GLU A 460 3.53 -31.02 -16.65
C GLU A 460 3.04 -32.34 -16.04
N ARG A 461 2.31 -32.31 -14.92
CA ARG A 461 1.68 -33.51 -14.35
C ARG A 461 0.69 -34.16 -15.32
N ALA A 462 -0.16 -33.34 -15.96
CA ALA A 462 -1.12 -33.85 -16.94
C ALA A 462 -0.42 -34.47 -18.16
N LYS A 463 0.69 -33.88 -18.63
CA LYS A 463 1.50 -34.45 -19.73
C LYS A 463 2.12 -35.79 -19.38
N GLN A 464 2.61 -35.98 -18.16
CA GLN A 464 3.28 -37.23 -17.73
C GLN A 464 2.35 -38.46 -17.70
N LYS A 465 1.03 -38.25 -17.73
CA LYS A 465 0.02 -39.33 -17.68
C LYS A 465 -0.53 -39.72 -19.06
N LEU A 466 -0.11 -39.04 -20.12
CA LEU A 466 -0.45 -39.32 -21.53
C LEU A 466 0.77 -39.90 -22.22
#